data_AF-A0A519X1A3-F1
#
_entry.id   AF-A0A519X1A3-F1
#
_cell.length_a   1.000
_cell.length_b   1.000
_cell.length_c   1.000
_cell.angle_alpha   90.00
_cell.angle_beta   90.00
_cell.angle_gamma   90.00
#
_symmetry.space_group_name_H-M   'P 1'
#
loop_
_entity.id
_entity.type
_entity.pdbx_description
1 polymer ?
#
loop_
_entity_poly.entity_id
_entity_poly.type
_entity_poly.pdbx_seq_one_letter_code
_entity_poly.pdbx_strand_id
1 'polypeptide(L)'
;MAEKIIVLGSNGQIGTELVIALRKSYGEDNVIACDIRRPDYDIKNSGPFEFVNVLEKDTLNNIFQKYKPSQVYLLAALLSATGEQNPKLAWDLNMNGLLNILDLAITYKTAKV
;
A
#
# COMPACT_ATOMS: atom_id res chain seq x y z
N MET A 1 20.41 7.45 -1.36
CA MET A 1 19.34 8.24 -0.71
C MET A 1 18.55 7.26 0.16
N ALA A 2 17.99 7.68 1.30
CA ALA A 2 17.19 6.76 2.11
C ALA A 2 15.92 6.39 1.32
N GLU A 3 15.61 5.11 1.23
CA GLU A 3 14.42 4.61 0.54
C GLU A 3 13.17 5.01 1.33
N LYS A 4 12.08 5.38 0.63
CA LYS A 4 10.75 5.54 1.21
C LYS A 4 9.83 4.52 0.58
N ILE A 5 9.24 3.68 1.41
CA ILE A 5 8.46 2.52 0.98
C ILE A 5 7.02 2.66 1.45
N ILE A 6 6.07 2.53 0.53
CA ILE A 6 4.64 2.44 0.84
C ILE A 6 4.19 0.99 0.61
N VAL A 7 3.47 0.41 1.59
CA VAL A 7 2.87 -0.93 1.47
C VAL A 7 1.35 -0.80 1.59
N LEU A 8 0.64 -0.98 0.48
CA LEU A 8 -0.83 -0.90 0.40
C LEU A 8 -1.45 -2.29 0.58
N GLY A 9 -2.49 -2.40 1.41
CA GLY A 9 -3.01 -3.70 1.85
C GLY A 9 -2.13 -4.34 2.92
N SER A 10 -1.53 -3.51 3.79
CA SER A 10 -0.54 -3.94 4.77
C SER A 10 -1.08 -4.89 5.83
N ASN A 11 -2.39 -4.95 6.05
CA ASN A 11 -2.98 -5.80 7.08
C ASN A 11 -3.35 -7.20 6.55
N GLY A 12 -3.03 -7.50 5.29
CA GLY A 12 -3.14 -8.84 4.74
C GLY A 12 -2.05 -9.77 5.31
N GLN A 13 -2.22 -11.09 5.09
CA GLN A 13 -1.28 -12.11 5.57
C GLN A 13 0.17 -11.83 5.13
N ILE A 14 0.36 -11.43 3.88
CA ILE A 14 1.69 -11.08 3.35
C ILE A 14 2.12 -9.69 3.83
N GLY A 15 1.19 -8.73 3.87
CA GLY A 15 1.48 -7.34 4.20
C GLY A 15 2.08 -7.17 5.59
N THR A 16 1.54 -7.86 6.59
CA THR A 16 2.01 -7.77 7.98
C THR A 16 3.48 -8.15 8.11
N GLU A 17 3.84 -9.34 7.62
CA GLU A 17 5.22 -9.84 7.69
C GLU A 17 6.17 -9.00 6.83
N LEU A 18 5.70 -8.55 5.67
CA LEU A 18 6.49 -7.70 4.78
C LEU A 18 6.82 -6.36 5.44
N VAL A 19 5.86 -5.69 6.09
CA VAL A 19 6.10 -4.43 6.79
C VAL A 19 7.13 -4.61 7.89
N ILE A 20 7.03 -5.67 8.70
CA ILE A 20 8.00 -5.97 9.75
C ILE A 20 9.41 -6.16 9.16
N ALA A 21 9.53 -6.98 8.11
CA ALA A 21 10.80 -7.26 7.47
C ALA A 21 11.42 -6.00 6.83
N LEU A 22 10.61 -5.18 6.15
CA LEU A 22 11.05 -3.94 5.54
C LEU A 22 11.46 -2.91 6.59
N ARG A 23 10.71 -2.74 7.68
CA ARG A 23 11.06 -1.81 8.77
C ARG A 23 12.38 -2.20 9.43
N LYS A 24 12.60 -3.49 9.64
CA LYS A 24 13.89 -4.01 10.13
C LYS A 24 15.05 -3.69 9.18
N SER A 25 14.81 -3.71 7.87
CA SER A 25 15.86 -3.55 6.85
C SER A 25 16.12 -2.09 6.46
N TYR A 26 15.08 -1.25 6.45
CA TYR A 26 15.10 0.12 5.92
C TYR A 26 14.82 1.19 6.99
N GLY A 27 14.47 0.80 8.22
CA GLY A 27 14.09 1.68 9.32
C GLY A 27 12.57 1.86 9.44
N GLU A 28 12.07 1.92 10.68
CA GLU A 28 10.63 1.99 10.99
C GLU A 28 9.93 3.18 10.31
N ASP A 29 10.53 4.37 10.40
CA ASP A 29 9.97 5.60 9.83
C ASP A 29 9.96 5.61 8.28
N ASN A 30 10.74 4.74 7.64
CA ASN A 30 10.87 4.70 6.19
C ASN A 30 9.84 3.82 5.49
N VAL A 31 9.08 3.03 6.25
CA VAL A 31 8.05 2.13 5.73
C VAL A 31 6.69 2.56 6.24
N ILE A 32 5.89 3.08 5.31
CA ILE A 32 4.53 3.55 5.56
C ILE A 32 3.60 2.40 5.23
N ALA A 33 2.95 1.86 6.26
CA ALA A 33 1.91 0.86 6.12
C ALA A 33 0.57 1.53 5.78
N CYS A 34 -0.16 0.99 4.81
CA CYS A 34 -1.42 1.54 4.35
C CYS A 34 -2.48 0.44 4.21
N ASP A 35 -3.67 0.66 4.77
CA ASP A 35 -4.81 -0.25 4.62
C ASP A 35 -6.14 0.49 4.83
N ILE A 36 -7.23 -0.10 4.34
CA ILE A 36 -8.62 0.36 4.57
C ILE A 36 -9.16 -0.08 5.94
N ARG A 37 -8.35 -0.79 6.72
CA ARG A 37 -8.66 -1.20 8.10
C ARG A 37 -7.55 -0.73 9.01
N ARG A 38 -7.88 -0.39 10.26
CA ARG A 38 -6.84 -0.09 11.24
C ARG A 38 -6.06 -1.37 11.55
N PRO A 39 -4.72 -1.27 11.69
CA PRO A 39 -3.90 -2.42 12.04
C PRO A 39 -4.10 -2.81 13.50
N ASP A 40 -3.70 -4.04 13.82
CA ASP A 40 -3.62 -4.50 15.20
C ASP A 40 -2.55 -3.72 15.99
N TYR A 41 -2.63 -3.79 17.32
CA TYR A 41 -1.86 -2.96 18.25
C TYR A 41 -0.34 -2.99 17.98
N ASP A 42 0.21 -4.16 17.65
CA ASP A 42 1.65 -4.34 17.46
C ASP A 42 2.19 -3.67 16.18
N ILE A 43 1.40 -3.68 15.09
CA ILE A 43 1.76 -2.98 13.85
C ILE A 43 1.54 -1.47 14.00
N LYS A 44 0.47 -1.08 14.73
CA LYS A 44 0.12 0.33 14.97
C LYS A 44 1.25 1.09 15.70
N ASN A 45 1.96 0.42 16.60
CA ASN A 45 3.00 1.05 17.42
C ASN A 45 4.41 0.96 16.82
N SER A 46 4.61 0.23 15.71
CA SER A 46 5.92 -0.01 15.12
C SER A 46 6.30 0.93 13.96
N GLY A 47 5.53 2.01 13.74
CA GLY A 47 5.88 3.03 12.76
C GLY A 47 4.68 3.69 12.06
N PRO A 48 4.93 4.49 11.01
CA PRO A 48 3.89 5.26 10.33
C PRO A 48 2.82 4.37 9.68
N PHE A 49 1.55 4.78 9.84
CA PHE A 49 0.40 4.14 9.20
C PHE A 49 -0.53 5.19 8.61
N GLU A 50 -1.07 4.92 7.42
CA GLU A 50 -2.08 5.75 6.76
C GLU A 50 -3.32 4.93 6.41
N PHE A 51 -4.51 5.49 6.64
CA PHE A 51 -5.75 4.87 6.21
C PHE A 51 -6.00 5.22 4.74
N VAL A 52 -5.92 4.24 3.85
CA VAL A 52 -5.91 4.49 2.40
C VAL A 52 -6.72 3.43 1.67
N ASN A 53 -7.62 3.88 0.81
CA ASN A 53 -8.28 3.07 -0.20
C ASN A 53 -7.63 3.29 -1.57
N VAL A 54 -7.21 2.22 -2.24
CA VAL A 54 -6.55 2.29 -3.55
C VAL A 54 -7.45 2.79 -4.69
N LEU A 55 -8.76 2.84 -4.47
CA LEU A 55 -9.71 3.41 -5.42
C LEU A 55 -9.88 4.93 -5.24
N GLU A 56 -9.40 5.51 -4.14
CA GLU A 56 -9.50 6.94 -3.84
C GLU A 56 -8.25 7.70 -4.32
N LYS A 57 -8.32 8.22 -5.55
CA LYS A 57 -7.20 8.91 -6.21
C LYS A 57 -6.64 10.08 -5.43
N ASP A 58 -7.49 10.89 -4.79
CA ASP A 58 -7.04 12.08 -4.05
C ASP A 58 -6.24 11.67 -2.81
N THR A 59 -6.72 10.67 -2.07
CA THR A 59 -6.02 10.10 -0.91
C THR A 59 -4.67 9.53 -1.34
N LEU A 60 -4.62 8.78 -2.45
CA LEU A 60 -3.38 8.25 -3.01
C LEU A 60 -2.40 9.36 -3.44
N ASN A 61 -2.90 10.39 -4.12
CA ASN A 61 -2.05 11.51 -4.55
C ASN A 61 -1.44 12.24 -3.34
N ASN A 62 -2.24 12.45 -2.27
CA ASN A 62 -1.76 13.09 -1.04
C ASN A 62 -0.62 12.28 -0.38
N ILE A 63 -0.74 10.95 -0.29
CA ILE A 63 0.34 10.14 0.30
C ILE A 63 1.59 10.11 -0.58
N PHE A 64 1.44 10.06 -1.91
CA PHE A 64 2.58 10.12 -2.83
C PHE A 64 3.29 11.48 -2.75
N GLN A 65 2.54 12.57 -2.67
CA GLN A 65 3.10 13.91 -2.51
C GLN A 65 3.83 14.08 -1.17
N LYS A 66 3.21 13.57 -0.09
CA LYS A 66 3.74 13.64 1.28
C LYS A 66 5.03 12.83 1.44
N TYR A 67 5.05 11.59 0.96
CA TYR A 67 6.13 10.65 1.24
C TYR A 67 7.14 10.48 0.11
N LYS A 68 6.76 10.84 -1.13
CA LYS A 68 7.59 10.70 -2.35
C LYS A 68 8.25 9.32 -2.42
N PRO A 69 7.45 8.24 -2.47
CA PRO A 69 7.96 6.88 -2.33
C PRO A 69 8.90 6.53 -3.48
N SER A 70 10.03 5.92 -3.13
CA SER A 70 10.94 5.28 -4.09
C SER A 70 10.48 3.87 -4.45
N GLN A 71 9.71 3.22 -3.57
CA GLN A 71 9.14 1.89 -3.77
C GLN A 71 7.70 1.83 -3.28
N VAL A 72 6.86 1.12 -4.02
CA VAL A 72 5.49 0.80 -3.60
C VAL A 72 5.30 -0.71 -3.67
N TYR A 73 4.64 -1.28 -2.68
CA TYR A 73 4.16 -2.65 -2.71
C TYR A 73 2.63 -2.61 -2.69
N LEU A 74 1.99 -2.97 -3.81
CA LEU A 74 0.53 -3.04 -3.92
C LEU A 74 0.04 -4.46 -3.60
N LEU A 75 -0.44 -4.67 -2.38
CA LEU A 75 -0.99 -5.95 -1.90
C LEU A 75 -2.52 -5.89 -1.71
N ALA A 76 -3.12 -4.70 -1.81
CA ALA A 76 -4.57 -4.53 -1.73
C ALA A 76 -5.25 -5.15 -2.96
N ALA A 77 -5.91 -6.29 -2.76
CA ALA A 77 -6.63 -7.01 -3.80
C ALA A 77 -7.71 -7.93 -3.21
N LEU A 78 -8.69 -8.30 -4.03
CA LEU A 78 -9.56 -9.45 -3.78
C LEU A 78 -8.97 -10.70 -4.42
N LEU A 79 -8.82 -11.75 -3.63
CA LEU A 79 -8.32 -13.06 -4.07
C LEU A 79 -9.41 -13.85 -4.77
N SER A 80 -9.03 -14.90 -5.49
CA SER A 80 -9.90 -15.72 -6.35
C SER A 80 -11.24 -16.10 -5.70
N ALA A 81 -11.23 -16.77 -4.55
CA ALA A 81 -12.47 -17.26 -3.91
C ALA A 81 -13.47 -16.13 -3.62
N THR A 82 -13.02 -15.00 -3.05
CA THR A 82 -13.86 -13.84 -2.79
C THR A 82 -14.20 -13.07 -4.07
N GLY A 83 -13.29 -13.08 -5.04
CA GLY A 83 -13.49 -12.44 -6.33
C GLY A 83 -14.57 -13.13 -7.16
N GLU A 84 -14.62 -14.46 -7.16
CA GLU A 84 -15.70 -15.22 -7.80
C GLU A 84 -17.07 -14.94 -7.17
N GLN A 85 -17.11 -14.66 -5.86
CA GLN A 85 -18.34 -14.25 -5.18
C GLN A 85 -18.77 -12.82 -5.54
N ASN A 86 -17.82 -11.94 -5.89
CA ASN A 86 -18.11 -10.56 -6.30
C ASN A 86 -17.19 -10.08 -7.45
N PRO A 87 -17.44 -10.54 -8.70
CA PRO A 87 -16.52 -10.32 -9.82
C PRO A 87 -16.36 -8.85 -10.20
N LYS A 88 -17.44 -8.06 -10.08
CA LYS A 88 -17.40 -6.62 -10.40
C LYS A 88 -16.49 -5.86 -9.43
N LEU A 89 -16.63 -6.14 -8.13
CA LEU A 89 -15.77 -5.51 -7.12
C LEU A 89 -14.32 -5.97 -7.27
N ALA A 90 -14.08 -7.25 -7.57
CA ALA A 90 -12.73 -7.75 -7.79
C ALA A 90 -12.05 -7.09 -8.99
N TRP A 91 -12.78 -6.95 -10.11
CA TRP A 91 -12.27 -6.24 -11.28
C TRP A 91 -11.95 -4.78 -10.95
N ASP A 92 -12.90 -4.07 -10.35
CA ASP A 92 -12.74 -2.66 -10.00
C ASP A 92 -11.55 -2.44 -9.07
N LEU A 93 -11.51 -3.14 -7.93
CA LEU A 93 -10.44 -3.03 -6.95
C LEU A 93 -9.08 -3.38 -7.54
N ASN A 94 -8.95 -4.55 -8.17
CA ASN A 94 -7.65 -5.07 -8.59
C ASN A 94 -7.11 -4.28 -9.79
N MET A 95 -7.96 -3.96 -10.77
CA MET A 95 -7.52 -3.27 -11.99
C MET A 95 -7.40 -1.76 -11.79
N ASN A 96 -8.42 -1.09 -11.25
CA ASN A 96 -8.34 0.36 -11.06
C ASN A 96 -7.37 0.71 -9.93
N GLY A 97 -7.30 -0.11 -8.87
CA GLY A 97 -6.26 0.04 -7.84
C GLY A 97 -4.86 -0.03 -8.43
N LEU A 98 -4.57 -1.01 -9.28
CA LEU A 98 -3.28 -1.12 -9.99
C LEU A 98 -3.00 0.11 -10.86
N LEU A 99 -3.94 0.49 -11.72
CA LEU A 99 -3.75 1.61 -12.64
C LEU A 99 -3.49 2.93 -11.89
N ASN A 100 -4.21 3.19 -10.80
CA ASN A 100 -4.00 4.39 -9.98
C ASN A 100 -2.56 4.46 -9.43
N ILE A 101 -2.01 3.33 -8.97
CA ILE A 101 -0.63 3.28 -8.46
C ILE A 101 0.39 3.46 -9.57
N LEU A 102 0.19 2.86 -10.74
CA LEU A 102 1.09 3.01 -11.88
C LEU A 102 1.12 4.45 -12.40
N ASP A 103 -0.04 5.10 -12.52
CA ASP A 103 -0.13 6.51 -12.95
C ASP A 103 0.62 7.43 -11.98
N LEU A 104 0.46 7.21 -10.67
CA LEU A 104 1.18 7.97 -9.65
C LEU A 104 2.68 7.66 -9.65
N ALA A 105 3.07 6.41 -9.85
CA ALA A 105 4.48 6.03 -9.94
C ALA A 105 5.19 6.75 -11.09
N ILE A 106 4.52 6.88 -12.25
CA ILE A 106 5.03 7.68 -13.39
C ILE A 106 5.15 9.16 -12.98
N THR A 107 4.08 9.72 -12.41
CA THR A 107 4.01 11.15 -12.03
C THR A 107 5.09 11.54 -11.02
N TYR A 108 5.29 10.72 -9.99
CA TYR A 108 6.22 10.98 -8.90
C TYR A 108 7.60 10.34 -9.10
N LYS A 109 7.84 9.67 -10.24
CA LYS A 109 9.09 8.99 -10.59
C LYS A 109 9.49 7.93 -9.54
N THR A 110 8.51 7.19 -9.04
CA THR A 110 8.75 6.03 -8.17
C THR A 110 9.52 4.98 -8.96
N ALA A 111 10.61 4.48 -8.38
CA ALA A 111 11.55 3.62 -9.09
C ALA A 111 11.05 2.17 -9.22
N LYS A 112 10.26 1.70 -8.24
CA LYS A 112 9.77 0.32 -8.16
C LYS A 112 8.32 0.28 -7.68
N VAL A 113 7.50 -0.55 -8.33
CA VAL A 113 6.13 -0.94 -7.93
C VAL A 113 6.05 -2.45 -7.95
#